data_AF-A0A1S8YPK6-F1
#
_entry.id   AF-A0A1S8YPK6-F1
#
_cell.length_a   1.000
_cell.length_b   1.000
_cell.length_c   1.000
_cell.angle_alpha   90.00
_cell.angle_beta   90.00
_cell.angle_gamma   90.00
#
_symmetry.space_group_name_H-M   'P 1'
#
loop_
_entity.id
_entity.type
_entity.pdbx_description
1 polymer ?
#
loop_
_entity_poly.entity_id
_entity_poly.type
_entity_poly.pdbx_seq_one_letter_code
_entity_poly.pdbx_strand_id
1 'polypeptide(L)'
;MGEKTVMAKNDFKAFATDANANVTTQADYEELAALLTGFQSGKASSAQINKALRQASFIAAALAQYTADKSGQDVIDDGDVAAFIAKMSSAFGKDYQPLAATLTAISGLATGADTLAYFTGAKTAGQTSLTQTGRDIVGQASVANVLSYLGLVDGNGSTGRKINEQWITTSKTYTPTSGTKRIKVTITGGGGGGGGAFNSGGSTDNFSGAGGAAGATGIKWLNIADITNFAVVVGAGGSEATKGGDSTFSGIVATGGAPSVAATVFASGGTGGAGTGGDINISGGDGGDGQNGTRLLNGMGGASIWGGSRRSGQGSVSVPTIPKASVYGGGGGGAYDTQTMSTRFYGGTGANGICLIEEFA
;
A
#
# COMPACT_ATOMS: atom_id res chain seq x y z
N MET A 1 -35.96 36.21 -11.69
CA MET A 1 -37.40 35.90 -11.73
C MET A 1 -37.78 35.54 -10.30
N GLY A 2 -38.29 36.51 -9.55
CA GLY A 2 -38.63 36.32 -8.14
C GLY A 2 -39.77 35.32 -8.03
N GLU A 3 -39.58 34.28 -7.23
CA GLU A 3 -40.62 33.31 -6.92
C GLU A 3 -41.73 34.06 -6.19
N LYS A 4 -42.84 34.32 -6.89
CA LYS A 4 -44.05 34.87 -6.30
C LYS A 4 -44.70 33.71 -5.56
N THR A 5 -44.27 33.45 -4.33
CA THR A 5 -44.89 32.43 -3.47
C THR A 5 -46.32 32.89 -3.22
N VAL A 6 -47.25 32.39 -4.02
CA VAL A 6 -48.68 32.60 -3.78
C VAL A 6 -48.99 31.76 -2.54
N MET A 7 -49.34 32.40 -1.44
CA MET A 7 -49.69 31.66 -0.22
C MET A 7 -50.92 30.80 -0.50
N ALA A 8 -50.84 29.52 -0.12
CA ALA A 8 -51.94 28.59 -0.27
C ALA A 8 -53.19 29.11 0.46
N LYS A 9 -54.34 29.00 -0.20
CA LYS A 9 -55.62 29.51 0.28
C LYS A 9 -56.24 28.56 1.29
N ASN A 10 -56.85 29.11 2.35
CA ASN A 10 -57.68 28.37 3.29
C ASN A 10 -59.12 28.88 3.20
N ASP A 11 -60.07 28.04 2.83
CA ASP A 11 -61.50 28.40 2.73
C ASP A 11 -62.28 28.22 4.04
N PHE A 12 -61.74 27.46 5.01
CA PHE A 12 -62.38 27.28 6.32
C PHE A 12 -62.13 28.51 7.19
N LYS A 13 -63.21 29.25 7.51
CA LYS A 13 -63.15 30.50 8.28
C LYS A 13 -63.74 30.32 9.67
N ALA A 14 -63.06 30.91 10.65
CA ALA A 14 -63.57 30.98 12.01
C ALA A 14 -64.77 31.93 12.07
N PHE A 15 -65.87 31.48 12.67
CA PHE A 15 -67.11 32.25 12.78
C PHE A 15 -67.09 33.13 14.03
N ALA A 16 -67.57 34.38 13.88
CA ALA A 16 -67.80 35.31 14.96
C ALA A 16 -66.54 35.63 15.80
N THR A 17 -65.34 35.75 15.26
CA THR A 17 -64.10 35.96 16.05
C THR A 17 -63.88 37.39 16.57
N ASP A 18 -64.69 38.36 16.14
CA ASP A 18 -64.54 39.76 16.55
C ASP A 18 -64.77 39.97 18.06
N ALA A 19 -64.10 40.99 18.61
CA ALA A 19 -64.19 41.36 20.03
C ALA A 19 -65.63 41.66 20.49
N ASN A 20 -66.47 42.19 19.60
CA ASN A 20 -67.86 42.55 19.89
C ASN A 20 -68.88 41.55 19.31
N ALA A 21 -68.45 40.37 18.86
CA ALA A 21 -69.36 39.41 18.27
C ALA A 21 -70.35 38.84 19.31
N ASN A 22 -71.62 38.71 18.91
CA ASN A 22 -72.73 38.25 19.75
C ASN A 22 -72.55 36.77 20.16
N VAL A 23 -71.79 36.56 21.23
CA VAL A 23 -71.39 35.24 21.72
C VAL A 23 -71.39 35.27 23.25
N THR A 24 -72.01 34.27 23.86
CA THR A 24 -72.05 34.10 25.31
C THR A 24 -70.63 34.01 25.89
N THR A 25 -70.41 34.54 27.10
CA THR A 25 -69.10 34.50 27.73
C THR A 25 -68.64 33.05 27.96
N GLN A 26 -67.33 32.83 28.16
CA GLN A 26 -66.84 31.48 28.42
C GLN A 26 -67.44 30.90 29.71
N ALA A 27 -67.47 31.69 30.79
CA ALA A 27 -68.03 31.29 32.07
C ALA A 27 -69.51 30.89 31.95
N ASP A 28 -70.35 31.75 31.35
CA ASP A 28 -71.78 31.46 31.20
C ASP A 28 -72.05 30.26 30.26
N TYR A 29 -71.15 29.98 29.31
CA TYR A 29 -71.27 28.84 28.40
C TYR A 29 -70.92 27.51 29.08
N GLU A 30 -69.91 27.51 29.95
CA GLU A 30 -69.52 26.33 30.73
C GLU A 30 -70.61 25.92 31.74
N GLU A 31 -71.36 26.89 32.26
CA GLU A 31 -72.49 26.67 33.16
C GLU A 31 -73.80 26.31 32.43
N LEU A 32 -73.86 26.46 31.11
CA LEU A 32 -75.07 26.24 30.33
C LEU A 32 -75.44 24.75 30.32
N ALA A 33 -76.61 24.39 30.88
CA ALA A 33 -77.09 23.00 30.88
C ALA A 33 -77.18 22.38 29.47
N ALA A 34 -77.45 23.19 28.43
CA ALA A 34 -77.48 22.77 27.04
C ALA A 34 -76.10 22.38 26.47
N LEU A 35 -74.98 22.66 27.15
CA LEU A 35 -73.67 22.14 26.76
C LEU A 35 -73.62 20.60 26.91
N LEU A 36 -74.30 20.07 27.92
CA LEU A 36 -74.38 18.63 28.17
C LEU A 36 -75.50 17.97 27.36
N THR A 37 -76.69 18.56 27.37
CA THR A 37 -77.90 17.93 26.83
C THR A 37 -78.30 18.44 25.45
N GLY A 38 -77.66 19.49 24.93
CA GLY A 38 -78.15 20.23 23.77
C GLY A 38 -79.41 21.05 24.08
N PHE A 39 -79.85 21.86 23.11
CA PHE A 39 -81.12 22.59 23.23
C PHE A 39 -82.29 21.63 22.96
N GLN A 40 -83.03 21.26 24.01
CA GLN A 40 -84.11 20.26 23.93
C GLN A 40 -85.49 20.85 23.62
N SER A 41 -85.81 22.02 24.16
CA SER A 41 -87.08 22.71 23.91
C SER A 41 -86.92 24.24 24.00
N GLY A 42 -87.82 24.99 23.38
CA GLY A 42 -87.76 26.45 23.33
C GLY A 42 -86.83 27.01 22.24
N LYS A 43 -86.52 28.31 22.33
CA LYS A 43 -85.65 29.01 21.37
C LYS A 43 -84.23 29.10 21.94
N ALA A 44 -83.24 28.59 21.21
CA ALA A 44 -81.84 28.77 21.58
C ALA A 44 -81.42 30.24 21.39
N SER A 45 -80.70 30.82 22.35
CA SER A 45 -80.18 32.18 22.18
C SER A 45 -79.12 32.20 21.08
N SER A 46 -79.18 33.19 20.20
CA SER A 46 -78.20 33.37 19.14
C SER A 46 -76.78 33.48 19.69
N ALA A 47 -76.60 34.10 20.87
CA ALA A 47 -75.30 34.19 21.54
C ALA A 47 -74.73 32.81 21.95
N GLN A 48 -75.61 31.90 22.38
CA GLN A 48 -75.22 30.55 22.80
C GLN A 48 -74.91 29.66 21.59
N ILE A 49 -75.72 29.74 20.53
CA ILE A 49 -75.46 29.04 19.27
C ILE A 49 -74.17 29.55 18.61
N ASN A 50 -73.97 30.87 18.56
CA ASN A 50 -72.75 31.45 18.02
C ASN A 50 -71.51 31.03 18.81
N LYS A 51 -71.61 30.80 20.12
CA LYS A 51 -70.51 30.27 20.93
C LYS A 51 -70.10 28.86 20.48
N ALA A 52 -71.08 27.96 20.32
CA ALA A 52 -70.84 26.61 19.83
C ALA A 52 -70.23 26.62 18.41
N LEU A 53 -70.79 27.43 17.51
CA LEU A 53 -70.28 27.60 16.15
C LEU A 53 -68.87 28.18 16.12
N ARG A 54 -68.57 29.20 16.95
CA ARG A 54 -67.23 29.80 17.07
C ARG A 54 -66.21 28.76 17.52
N GLN A 55 -66.49 27.96 18.55
CA GLN A 55 -65.53 26.96 19.06
C GLN A 55 -65.20 25.91 17.98
N ALA A 56 -66.19 25.41 17.24
CA ALA A 56 -65.98 24.43 16.17
C ALA A 56 -65.22 25.03 14.98
N SER A 57 -65.68 26.18 14.47
CA SER A 57 -65.10 26.83 13.29
C SER A 57 -63.70 27.41 13.54
N PHE A 58 -63.39 27.84 14.76
CA PHE A 58 -62.05 28.32 15.13
C PHE A 58 -60.99 27.21 14.97
N ILE A 59 -61.25 26.02 15.52
CA ILE A 59 -60.32 24.88 15.41
C ILE A 59 -60.20 24.42 13.95
N ALA A 60 -61.32 24.34 13.22
CA ALA A 60 -61.32 23.96 11.81
C ALA A 60 -60.48 24.93 10.96
N ALA A 61 -60.68 26.24 11.13
CA ALA A 61 -59.93 27.26 10.41
C ALA A 61 -58.43 27.22 10.74
N ALA A 62 -58.06 26.98 12.01
CA ALA A 62 -56.67 26.86 12.41
C ALA A 62 -55.97 25.63 11.80
N LEU A 63 -56.64 24.46 11.81
CA LEU A 63 -56.09 23.24 11.22
C LEU A 63 -55.98 23.35 9.69
N ALA A 64 -56.98 23.94 9.04
CA ALA A 64 -56.98 24.18 7.61
C ALA A 64 -55.89 25.21 7.22
N GLN A 65 -55.68 26.25 8.03
CA GLN A 65 -54.60 27.21 7.81
C GLN A 65 -53.24 26.54 7.92
N TYR A 66 -53.00 25.78 8.99
CA TYR A 66 -51.77 24.99 9.15
C TYR A 66 -51.55 24.06 7.96
N THR A 67 -52.60 23.38 7.51
CA THR A 67 -52.54 22.47 6.37
C THR A 67 -52.17 23.20 5.08
N ALA A 68 -52.80 24.35 4.81
CA ALA A 68 -52.48 25.17 3.64
C ALA A 68 -51.02 25.65 3.68
N ASP A 69 -50.61 26.25 4.80
CA ASP A 69 -49.27 26.82 4.99
C ASP A 69 -48.17 25.77 4.80
N LYS A 70 -48.34 24.57 5.38
CA LYS A 70 -47.31 23.52 5.37
C LYS A 70 -47.35 22.67 4.11
N SER A 71 -48.53 22.27 3.64
CA SER A 71 -48.64 21.47 2.42
C SER A 71 -48.34 22.29 1.16
N GLY A 72 -48.52 23.61 1.19
CA GLY A 72 -48.42 24.50 0.03
C GLY A 72 -49.59 24.34 -0.96
N GLN A 73 -50.68 23.69 -0.53
CA GLN A 73 -51.86 23.41 -1.35
C GLN A 73 -53.08 24.13 -0.78
N ASP A 74 -53.93 24.63 -1.65
CA ASP A 74 -55.20 25.23 -1.24
C ASP A 74 -56.07 24.22 -0.50
N VAL A 75 -56.61 24.63 0.64
CA VAL A 75 -57.59 23.88 1.43
C VAL A 75 -58.97 24.46 1.12
N ILE A 76 -59.69 23.79 0.23
CA ILE A 76 -60.98 24.20 -0.32
C ILE A 76 -62.12 23.56 0.47
N ASP A 77 -63.21 24.32 0.69
CA ASP A 77 -64.45 23.82 1.30
C ASP A 77 -65.37 23.21 0.22
N ASP A 78 -65.00 22.02 -0.28
CA ASP A 78 -65.72 21.29 -1.34
C ASP A 78 -66.37 19.98 -0.84
N GLY A 79 -66.25 19.70 0.46
CA GLY A 79 -66.74 18.47 1.09
C GLY A 79 -65.86 17.23 0.87
N ASP A 80 -64.71 17.34 0.20
CA ASP A 80 -63.79 16.21 0.00
C ASP A 80 -62.86 15.99 1.20
N VAL A 81 -63.36 15.20 2.15
CA VAL A 81 -62.62 14.81 3.36
C VAL A 81 -61.34 14.04 3.02
N ALA A 82 -61.33 13.21 1.97
CA ALA A 82 -60.16 12.42 1.61
C ALA A 82 -59.03 13.31 1.08
N ALA A 83 -59.37 14.30 0.23
CA ALA A 83 -58.42 15.30 -0.24
C ALA A 83 -57.88 16.16 0.91
N PHE A 84 -58.72 16.55 1.89
CA PHE A 84 -58.27 17.27 3.06
C PHE A 84 -57.28 16.45 3.91
N ILE A 85 -57.58 15.17 4.19
CA ILE A 85 -56.69 14.26 4.93
C ILE A 85 -55.35 14.07 4.19
N ALA A 86 -55.37 13.96 2.87
CA ALA A 86 -54.15 13.86 2.07
C ALA A 86 -53.28 15.12 2.19
N LYS A 87 -53.89 16.32 2.12
CA LYS A 87 -53.20 17.60 2.33
C LYS A 87 -52.65 17.72 3.75
N MET A 88 -53.42 17.32 4.76
CA MET A 88 -52.98 17.33 6.15
C MET A 88 -51.82 16.37 6.40
N SER A 89 -51.84 15.18 5.78
CA SER A 89 -50.73 14.23 5.84
C SER A 89 -49.46 14.79 5.19
N SER A 90 -49.60 15.49 4.06
CA SER A 90 -48.50 16.22 3.40
C SER A 90 -47.96 17.34 4.29
N ALA A 91 -48.84 18.10 4.95
CA ALA A 91 -48.48 19.14 5.90
C ALA A 91 -47.69 18.59 7.09
N PHE A 92 -48.15 17.50 7.72
CA PHE A 92 -47.40 16.84 8.80
C PHE A 92 -46.06 16.29 8.33
N GLY A 93 -45.98 15.75 7.11
CA GLY A 93 -44.73 15.28 6.52
C GLY A 93 -43.68 16.37 6.27
N LYS A 94 -44.04 17.66 6.36
CA LYS A 94 -43.05 18.77 6.30
C LYS A 94 -42.35 19.03 7.61
N ASP A 95 -43.08 18.95 8.72
CA ASP A 95 -42.56 19.30 10.05
C ASP A 95 -42.18 18.07 10.88
N TYR A 96 -42.76 16.91 10.56
CA TYR A 96 -42.60 15.68 11.32
C TYR A 96 -42.13 14.54 10.42
N GLN A 97 -41.14 13.81 10.91
CA GLN A 97 -40.69 12.56 10.31
C GLN A 97 -41.67 11.43 10.68
N PRO A 98 -42.22 10.66 9.71
CA PRO A 98 -43.01 9.49 10.00
C PRO A 98 -42.27 8.48 10.88
N LEU A 99 -43.01 7.78 11.76
CA LEU A 99 -42.45 6.75 12.63
C LEU A 99 -41.70 5.70 11.79
N ALA A 100 -40.40 5.59 12.03
CA ALA A 100 -39.52 4.67 11.32
C ALA A 100 -38.65 3.91 12.32
N ALA A 101 -38.77 2.58 12.32
CA ALA A 101 -38.05 1.71 13.26
C ALA A 101 -36.52 1.92 13.23
N THR A 102 -35.95 2.23 12.07
CA THR A 102 -34.51 2.55 11.93
C THR A 102 -34.14 3.84 12.67
N LEU A 103 -34.96 4.89 12.56
CA LEU A 103 -34.72 6.14 13.27
C LEU A 103 -34.91 5.96 14.77
N THR A 104 -35.92 5.18 15.19
CA THR A 104 -36.11 4.81 16.60
C THR A 104 -34.91 4.03 17.15
N ALA A 105 -34.31 3.13 16.37
CA ALA A 105 -33.13 2.39 16.79
C ALA A 105 -31.91 3.30 16.97
N ILE A 106 -31.69 4.26 16.06
CA ILE A 106 -30.58 5.21 16.14
C ILE A 106 -30.80 6.21 17.28
N SER A 107 -32.01 6.76 17.43
CA SER A 107 -32.32 7.73 18.49
C SER A 107 -32.35 7.12 19.89
N GLY A 108 -32.46 5.79 19.99
CA GLY A 108 -32.36 5.04 21.24
C GLY A 108 -30.92 4.72 21.68
N LEU A 109 -29.89 5.04 20.90
CA LEU A 109 -28.50 4.84 21.30
C LEU A 109 -28.13 5.77 22.47
N ALA A 110 -27.39 5.25 23.44
CA ALA A 110 -26.86 6.07 24.53
C ALA A 110 -25.86 7.10 23.99
N THR A 111 -25.93 8.34 24.48
CA THR A 111 -24.98 9.38 24.10
C THR A 111 -23.62 9.09 24.75
N GLY A 112 -22.55 9.26 23.98
CA GLY A 112 -21.18 9.04 24.43
C GLY A 112 -20.20 9.81 23.56
N ALA A 113 -19.13 10.32 24.17
CA ALA A 113 -18.02 10.86 23.41
C ALA A 113 -17.34 9.70 22.65
N ASP A 114 -16.75 10.03 21.49
CA ASP A 114 -15.89 9.12 20.75
C ASP A 114 -16.54 7.79 20.30
N THR A 115 -17.87 7.72 20.18
CA THR A 115 -18.59 6.53 19.70
C THR A 115 -19.08 6.67 18.26
N LEU A 116 -19.09 5.56 17.52
CA LEU A 116 -19.66 5.44 16.20
C LEU A 116 -20.89 4.53 16.25
N ALA A 117 -22.04 5.05 15.79
CA ALA A 117 -23.25 4.27 15.62
C ALA A 117 -23.12 3.30 14.45
N TYR A 118 -23.60 2.07 14.62
CA TYR A 118 -23.64 1.05 13.56
C TYR A 118 -24.86 0.15 13.73
N PHE A 119 -25.22 -0.59 12.69
CA PHE A 119 -26.32 -1.57 12.76
C PHE A 119 -25.79 -2.94 13.16
N THR A 120 -26.43 -3.56 14.16
CA THR A 120 -26.16 -4.94 14.60
C THR A 120 -27.13 -5.95 13.98
N GLY A 121 -28.15 -5.46 13.28
CA GLY A 121 -29.15 -6.24 12.58
C GLY A 121 -30.18 -5.34 11.90
N ALA A 122 -31.18 -5.93 11.23
CA ALA A 122 -32.25 -5.15 10.64
C ALA A 122 -32.97 -4.33 11.71
N LYS A 123 -33.03 -3.00 11.54
CA LYS A 123 -33.70 -2.07 12.47
C LYS A 123 -33.17 -2.15 13.93
N THR A 124 -31.92 -2.58 14.12
CA THR A 124 -31.26 -2.63 15.44
C THR A 124 -29.92 -1.92 15.34
N ALA A 125 -29.67 -0.96 16.22
CA ALA A 125 -28.43 -0.18 16.25
C ALA A 125 -27.64 -0.48 17.53
N GLY A 126 -26.32 -0.43 17.42
CA GLY A 126 -25.37 -0.40 18.52
C GLY A 126 -24.40 0.76 18.35
N GLN A 127 -23.49 0.90 19.31
CA GLN A 127 -22.38 1.85 19.22
C GLN A 127 -21.07 1.19 19.62
N THR A 128 -19.99 1.60 18.98
CA THR A 128 -18.63 1.15 19.31
C THR A 128 -17.75 2.36 19.61
N SER A 129 -16.81 2.22 20.53
CA SER A 129 -15.86 3.28 20.84
C SER A 129 -14.77 3.32 19.77
N LEU A 130 -14.49 4.50 19.22
CA LEU A 130 -13.32 4.74 18.39
C LEU A 130 -12.17 5.21 19.28
N THR A 131 -10.98 4.65 19.04
CA THR A 131 -9.74 5.17 19.61
C THR A 131 -9.40 6.53 18.99
N GLN A 132 -8.47 7.28 19.60
CA GLN A 132 -7.94 8.51 18.99
C GLN A 132 -7.43 8.23 17.56
N THR A 133 -6.66 7.15 17.37
CA THR A 133 -6.21 6.71 16.05
C THR A 133 -7.36 6.46 15.08
N GLY A 134 -8.43 5.80 15.53
CA GLY A 134 -9.61 5.56 14.69
C GLY A 134 -10.24 6.87 14.22
N ARG A 135 -10.40 7.84 15.15
CA ARG A 135 -10.93 9.17 14.85
C ARG A 135 -10.03 9.97 13.91
N ASP A 136 -8.72 9.92 14.13
CA ASP A 136 -7.75 10.61 13.29
C ASP A 136 -7.79 10.09 11.86
N ILE A 137 -8.00 8.79 11.65
CA ILE A 137 -8.10 8.19 10.31
C ILE A 137 -9.41 8.56 9.63
N VAL A 138 -10.56 8.35 10.28
CA VAL A 138 -11.87 8.64 9.65
C VAL A 138 -12.11 10.14 9.45
N GLY A 139 -11.45 10.98 10.23
CA GLY A 139 -11.51 12.44 10.12
C GLY A 139 -10.62 13.03 9.02
N GLN A 140 -9.79 12.22 8.34
CA GLN A 140 -8.93 12.76 7.28
C GLN A 140 -9.71 13.14 6.02
N ALA A 141 -9.35 14.29 5.44
CA ALA A 141 -9.93 14.78 4.20
C ALA A 141 -9.32 14.15 2.93
N SER A 142 -8.21 13.41 3.03
CA SER A 142 -7.54 12.82 1.88
C SER A 142 -6.75 11.56 2.23
N VAL A 143 -6.52 10.72 1.21
CA VAL A 143 -5.61 9.56 1.31
C VAL A 143 -4.19 10.00 1.69
N ALA A 144 -3.71 11.14 1.19
CA ALA A 144 -2.37 11.63 1.50
C ALA A 144 -2.19 11.90 3.00
N ASN A 145 -3.20 12.46 3.66
CA ASN A 145 -3.14 12.68 5.11
C ASN A 145 -3.15 11.36 5.89
N VAL A 146 -3.94 10.37 5.44
CA VAL A 146 -3.93 9.03 6.06
C VAL A 146 -2.56 8.38 5.93
N LEU A 147 -1.95 8.44 4.75
CA LEU A 147 -0.61 7.91 4.52
C LEU A 147 0.43 8.62 5.39
N SER A 148 0.31 9.93 5.56
CA SER A 148 1.21 10.72 6.42
C SER A 148 1.03 10.37 7.90
N TYR A 149 -0.22 10.22 8.36
CA TYR A 149 -0.54 9.76 9.70
C TYR A 149 0.05 8.37 9.99
N LEU A 150 0.03 7.47 9.00
CA LEU A 150 0.64 6.14 9.10
C LEU A 150 2.17 6.13 8.88
N GLY A 151 2.80 7.28 8.62
CA GLY A 151 4.23 7.38 8.36
C GLY A 151 4.69 6.69 7.07
N LEU A 152 3.79 6.53 6.10
CA LEU A 152 4.06 5.90 4.80
C LEU A 152 4.49 6.90 3.72
N VAL A 153 4.47 8.20 4.05
CA VAL A 153 4.96 9.29 3.23
C VAL A 153 5.68 10.34 4.09
N ASP A 154 6.65 11.04 3.50
CA ASP A 154 7.30 12.24 4.04
C ASP A 154 7.20 13.41 3.03
N GLY A 155 7.93 14.51 3.29
CA GLY A 155 7.98 15.67 2.40
C GLY A 155 8.48 15.38 0.97
N ASN A 156 9.01 14.17 0.72
CA ASN A 156 9.55 13.73 -0.57
C ASN A 156 8.69 12.67 -1.28
N GLY A 157 7.57 12.22 -0.68
CA GLY A 157 6.67 11.20 -1.26
C GLY A 157 6.53 9.97 -0.37
N SER A 158 6.29 8.80 -0.96
CA SER A 158 6.26 7.54 -0.18
C SER A 158 7.61 7.27 0.47
N THR A 159 7.62 6.60 1.62
CA THR A 159 8.87 6.33 2.36
C THR A 159 9.10 4.84 2.56
N GLY A 160 10.22 4.34 2.03
CA GLY A 160 10.76 3.02 2.38
C GLY A 160 9.99 1.83 1.78
N ARG A 161 9.00 2.10 0.93
CA ARG A 161 8.28 1.05 0.19
C ARG A 161 9.15 0.57 -0.97
N LYS A 162 9.50 -0.72 -0.98
CA LYS A 162 10.15 -1.34 -2.13
C LYS A 162 9.19 -1.35 -3.32
N ILE A 163 9.61 -0.80 -4.45
CA ILE A 163 8.78 -0.66 -5.66
C ILE A 163 9.25 -1.52 -6.82
N ASN A 164 10.53 -1.90 -6.87
CA ASN A 164 11.06 -2.77 -7.92
C ASN A 164 12.41 -3.40 -7.51
N GLU A 165 12.85 -4.38 -8.28
CA GLU A 165 14.22 -4.91 -8.29
C GLU A 165 14.74 -4.95 -9.73
N GLN A 166 15.97 -4.49 -9.94
CA GLN A 166 16.65 -4.64 -11.22
C GLN A 166 17.90 -5.51 -11.08
N TRP A 167 17.88 -6.65 -11.77
CA TRP A 167 19.01 -7.56 -11.88
C TRP A 167 19.82 -7.22 -13.14
N ILE A 168 21.05 -6.75 -12.95
CA ILE A 168 21.92 -6.26 -14.02
C ILE A 168 23.11 -7.20 -14.15
N THR A 169 23.04 -8.07 -15.16
CA THR A 169 24.05 -9.11 -15.45
C THR A 169 24.99 -8.74 -16.60
N THR A 170 24.71 -7.61 -17.28
CA THR A 170 25.55 -7.02 -18.33
C THR A 170 25.59 -5.51 -18.12
N SER A 171 26.76 -4.90 -18.35
CA SER A 171 26.95 -3.46 -18.18
C SER A 171 25.90 -2.67 -18.95
N LYS A 172 25.27 -1.70 -18.28
CA LYS A 172 24.26 -0.82 -18.86
C LYS A 172 24.15 0.46 -18.04
N THR A 173 23.48 1.46 -18.60
CA THR A 173 22.99 2.60 -17.79
C THR A 173 21.76 2.17 -17.00
N TYR A 174 21.83 2.28 -15.68
CA TYR A 174 20.69 2.06 -14.80
C TYR A 174 19.66 3.19 -15.00
N THR A 175 18.40 2.82 -15.17
CA THR A 175 17.28 3.77 -15.27
C THR A 175 16.32 3.49 -14.12
N PRO A 176 16.16 4.41 -13.15
CA PRO A 176 15.25 4.20 -12.03
C PRO A 176 13.80 4.05 -12.49
N THR A 177 13.03 3.18 -11.82
CA THR A 177 11.57 3.15 -12.00
C THR A 177 10.96 4.47 -11.57
N SER A 178 9.87 4.88 -12.21
CA SER A 178 9.14 6.09 -11.79
C SER A 178 8.78 6.01 -10.30
N GLY A 179 9.16 7.06 -9.56
CA GLY A 179 8.94 7.16 -8.12
C GLY A 179 10.09 6.65 -7.23
N THR A 180 11.18 6.07 -7.77
CA THR A 180 12.34 5.71 -6.95
C THR A 180 13.01 6.96 -6.35
N LYS A 181 13.19 6.98 -5.03
CA LYS A 181 13.96 8.01 -4.32
C LYS A 181 15.21 7.46 -3.67
N ARG A 182 15.20 6.18 -3.28
CA ARG A 182 16.33 5.48 -2.67
C ARG A 182 16.56 4.15 -3.32
N ILE A 183 17.82 3.71 -3.32
CA ILE A 183 18.21 2.39 -3.79
C ILE A 183 19.15 1.73 -2.80
N LYS A 184 19.06 0.40 -2.73
CA LYS A 184 20.10 -0.45 -2.16
C LYS A 184 20.76 -1.21 -3.30
N VAL A 185 22.06 -1.03 -3.43
CA VAL A 185 22.87 -1.67 -4.46
C VAL A 185 23.63 -2.82 -3.82
N THR A 186 23.55 -4.01 -4.39
CA THR A 186 24.41 -5.15 -4.08
C THR A 186 25.15 -5.53 -5.37
N ILE A 187 26.45 -5.22 -5.43
CA ILE A 187 27.25 -5.38 -6.64
C ILE A 187 28.46 -6.28 -6.37
N THR A 188 28.66 -7.29 -7.21
CA THR A 188 29.73 -8.29 -7.08
C THR A 188 30.64 -8.25 -8.30
N GLY A 189 31.96 -8.26 -8.09
CA GLY A 189 32.99 -8.35 -9.13
C GLY A 189 32.98 -9.70 -9.86
N GLY A 190 33.69 -9.79 -11.00
CA GLY A 190 33.91 -11.07 -11.67
C GLY A 190 34.83 -11.99 -10.86
N GLY A 191 34.64 -13.30 -10.94
CA GLY A 191 35.55 -14.27 -10.32
C GLY A 191 36.87 -14.39 -11.09
N GLY A 192 37.96 -14.72 -10.41
CA GLY A 192 39.24 -15.04 -11.04
C GLY A 192 39.23 -16.40 -11.73
N GLY A 193 40.10 -16.58 -12.73
CA GLY A 193 40.26 -17.87 -13.40
C GLY A 193 41.01 -18.89 -12.55
N GLY A 194 40.60 -20.16 -12.68
CA GLY A 194 41.35 -21.29 -12.13
C GLY A 194 42.60 -21.59 -12.95
N GLY A 195 43.45 -22.46 -12.41
CA GLY A 195 44.73 -22.85 -13.00
C GLY A 195 44.57 -24.12 -13.81
N GLY A 196 45.33 -24.22 -14.89
CA GLY A 196 45.36 -25.44 -15.68
C GLY A 196 46.32 -26.51 -15.13
N ALA A 197 46.27 -27.68 -15.74
CA ALA A 197 47.19 -28.80 -15.50
C ALA A 197 47.85 -29.31 -16.78
N PHE A 198 49.02 -29.92 -16.62
CA PHE A 198 49.73 -30.72 -17.60
C PHE A 198 50.54 -31.79 -16.86
N ASN A 199 50.43 -33.05 -17.27
CA ASN A 199 51.17 -34.14 -16.66
C ASN A 199 51.71 -35.10 -17.75
N SER A 200 53.03 -35.11 -17.88
CA SER A 200 53.83 -36.04 -18.71
C SER A 200 54.63 -37.04 -17.88
N GLY A 201 54.53 -36.98 -16.56
CA GLY A 201 55.28 -37.80 -15.61
C GLY A 201 56.57 -37.14 -15.11
N GLY A 202 56.80 -35.88 -15.48
CA GLY A 202 57.95 -35.10 -15.07
C GLY A 202 57.85 -34.61 -13.62
N SER A 203 58.99 -34.48 -12.95
CA SER A 203 59.07 -34.02 -11.55
C SER A 203 58.73 -32.53 -11.35
N THR A 204 58.57 -31.77 -12.44
CA THR A 204 58.21 -30.34 -12.43
C THR A 204 56.83 -30.06 -13.03
N ASP A 205 56.12 -31.11 -13.43
CA ASP A 205 54.81 -31.02 -14.05
C ASP A 205 53.78 -30.49 -13.03
N ASN A 206 52.97 -29.54 -13.49
CA ASN A 206 51.81 -29.05 -12.75
C ASN A 206 50.61 -29.93 -13.07
N PHE A 207 50.46 -31.06 -12.41
CA PHE A 207 49.38 -32.00 -12.66
C PHE A 207 48.05 -31.59 -11.98
N SER A 208 48.02 -30.56 -11.13
CA SER A 208 46.78 -30.04 -10.53
C SER A 208 46.83 -28.52 -10.35
N GLY A 209 46.03 -27.79 -11.10
CA GLY A 209 45.86 -26.35 -10.97
C GLY A 209 44.98 -25.96 -9.78
N ALA A 210 45.25 -24.77 -9.23
CA ALA A 210 44.48 -24.19 -8.13
C ALA A 210 43.20 -23.49 -8.62
N GLY A 211 42.31 -23.13 -7.69
CA GLY A 211 41.10 -22.35 -7.99
C GLY A 211 41.36 -20.85 -8.04
N GLY A 212 40.58 -20.11 -8.83
CA GLY A 212 40.55 -18.65 -8.78
C GLY A 212 39.72 -18.15 -7.60
N ALA A 213 39.98 -16.93 -7.12
CA ALA A 213 39.19 -16.30 -6.06
C ALA A 213 37.82 -15.85 -6.57
N ALA A 214 36.87 -15.65 -5.67
CA ALA A 214 35.64 -14.94 -6.00
C ALA A 214 35.86 -13.42 -6.11
N GLY A 215 35.00 -12.74 -6.86
CA GLY A 215 34.87 -11.30 -6.82
C GLY A 215 34.30 -10.81 -5.49
N ALA A 216 34.78 -9.65 -5.04
CA ALA A 216 34.27 -8.94 -3.87
C ALA A 216 32.82 -8.52 -4.07
N THR A 217 32.12 -8.21 -2.98
CA THR A 217 30.79 -7.59 -3.03
C THR A 217 30.75 -6.28 -2.26
N GLY A 218 30.26 -5.23 -2.90
CA GLY A 218 29.90 -3.97 -2.24
C GLY A 218 28.38 -3.87 -2.05
N ILE A 219 27.96 -3.44 -0.86
CA ILE A 219 26.57 -3.08 -0.56
C ILE A 219 26.51 -1.62 -0.15
N LYS A 220 25.60 -0.85 -0.75
CA LYS A 220 25.45 0.59 -0.45
C LYS A 220 24.01 1.06 -0.56
N TRP A 221 23.61 1.98 0.30
CA TRP A 221 22.37 2.74 0.17
C TRP A 221 22.66 4.12 -0.44
N LEU A 222 21.87 4.50 -1.43
CA LEU A 222 22.03 5.77 -2.15
C LEU A 222 20.68 6.47 -2.28
N ASN A 223 20.68 7.80 -2.14
CA ASN A 223 19.55 8.60 -2.62
C ASN A 223 19.74 8.80 -4.13
N ILE A 224 18.67 8.68 -4.91
CA ILE A 224 18.72 8.89 -6.36
C ILE A 224 19.21 10.29 -6.72
N ALA A 225 18.85 11.30 -5.91
CA ALA A 225 19.26 12.68 -6.11
C ALA A 225 20.78 12.90 -5.99
N ASP A 226 21.51 12.02 -5.31
CA ASP A 226 22.95 12.14 -5.08
C ASP A 226 23.78 11.41 -6.16
N ILE A 227 23.14 10.64 -7.03
CA ILE A 227 23.83 9.85 -8.06
C ILE A 227 24.09 10.73 -9.28
N THR A 228 25.37 10.93 -9.60
CA THR A 228 25.82 11.69 -10.78
C THR A 228 26.17 10.79 -11.97
N ASN A 229 26.39 9.49 -11.72
CA ASN A 229 26.71 8.51 -12.75
C ASN A 229 25.88 7.23 -12.55
N PHE A 230 24.98 6.99 -13.50
CA PHE A 230 24.09 5.83 -13.52
C PHE A 230 24.66 4.63 -14.27
N ALA A 231 25.91 4.68 -14.76
CA ALA A 231 26.54 3.57 -15.44
C ALA A 231 26.86 2.43 -14.46
N VAL A 232 26.30 1.25 -14.72
CA VAL A 232 26.64 0.00 -14.05
C VAL A 232 27.64 -0.74 -14.93
N VAL A 233 28.82 -1.03 -14.40
CA VAL A 233 29.81 -1.89 -15.03
C VAL A 233 29.75 -3.25 -14.35
N VAL A 234 29.56 -4.30 -15.14
CA VAL A 234 29.62 -5.70 -14.68
C VAL A 234 30.96 -6.30 -15.10
N GLY A 235 31.76 -6.69 -14.12
CA GLY A 235 33.05 -7.32 -14.33
C GLY A 235 32.92 -8.67 -15.02
N ALA A 236 33.71 -8.89 -16.07
CA ALA A 236 33.80 -10.21 -16.71
C ALA A 236 34.52 -11.20 -15.79
N GLY A 237 34.17 -12.48 -15.88
CA GLY A 237 34.95 -13.53 -15.23
C GLY A 237 36.33 -13.69 -15.87
N GLY A 238 37.36 -13.87 -15.05
CA GLY A 238 38.72 -14.10 -15.52
C GLY A 238 38.85 -15.44 -16.24
N SER A 239 39.45 -15.44 -17.42
CA SER A 239 39.99 -16.64 -18.08
C SER A 239 41.11 -17.27 -17.25
N GLU A 240 41.61 -18.44 -17.65
CA GLU A 240 42.66 -19.15 -16.91
C GLU A 240 43.79 -18.23 -16.42
N ALA A 241 44.09 -18.30 -15.12
CA ALA A 241 45.14 -17.50 -14.47
C ALA A 241 45.03 -15.98 -14.70
N THR A 242 43.86 -15.46 -15.05
CA THR A 242 43.59 -14.01 -15.13
C THR A 242 42.60 -13.53 -14.07
N LYS A 243 42.81 -12.30 -13.61
CA LYS A 243 41.95 -11.63 -12.63
C LYS A 243 40.55 -11.44 -13.22
N GLY A 244 39.53 -11.56 -12.37
CA GLY A 244 38.19 -11.10 -12.71
C GLY A 244 38.15 -9.58 -12.92
N GLY A 245 37.24 -9.14 -13.78
CA GLY A 245 36.94 -7.72 -13.94
C GLY A 245 36.25 -7.14 -12.71
N ASP A 246 36.49 -5.86 -12.43
CA ASP A 246 35.79 -5.15 -11.36
C ASP A 246 34.36 -4.81 -11.82
N SER A 247 33.41 -4.86 -10.87
CA SER A 247 32.07 -4.32 -11.09
C SER A 247 31.94 -3.00 -10.36
N THR A 248 31.40 -1.96 -11.01
CA THR A 248 31.32 -0.62 -10.43
C THR A 248 29.97 0.03 -10.62
N PHE A 249 29.52 0.78 -9.63
CA PHE A 249 28.35 1.64 -9.73
C PHE A 249 28.41 2.76 -8.70
N SER A 250 28.23 4.01 -9.14
CA SER A 250 28.09 5.20 -8.28
C SER A 250 29.08 5.27 -7.10
N GLY A 251 30.37 5.06 -7.39
CA GLY A 251 31.47 5.11 -6.41
C GLY A 251 31.75 3.80 -5.65
N ILE A 252 30.94 2.76 -5.85
CA ILE A 252 31.24 1.40 -5.36
C ILE A 252 32.18 0.71 -6.35
N VAL A 253 33.22 0.07 -5.85
CA VAL A 253 34.13 -0.79 -6.62
C VAL A 253 34.16 -2.17 -5.98
N ALA A 254 33.48 -3.13 -6.61
CA ALA A 254 33.54 -4.53 -6.25
C ALA A 254 34.67 -5.19 -7.04
N THR A 255 35.83 -5.33 -6.40
CA THR A 255 37.05 -5.85 -7.02
C THR A 255 36.84 -7.28 -7.54
N GLY A 256 37.27 -7.57 -8.76
CA GLY A 256 37.28 -8.93 -9.30
C GLY A 256 38.29 -9.83 -8.57
N GLY A 257 37.99 -11.12 -8.51
CA GLY A 257 38.81 -12.10 -7.80
C GLY A 257 40.18 -12.27 -8.41
N ALA A 258 41.21 -12.48 -7.58
CA ALA A 258 42.54 -12.80 -8.05
C ALA A 258 42.56 -14.16 -8.78
N PRO A 259 43.42 -14.32 -9.79
CA PRO A 259 43.60 -15.62 -10.43
C PRO A 259 44.28 -16.62 -9.50
N SER A 260 44.15 -17.90 -9.81
CA SER A 260 45.09 -18.92 -9.31
C SER A 260 46.52 -18.60 -9.75
N VAL A 261 47.51 -18.97 -8.93
CA VAL A 261 48.92 -18.91 -9.33
C VAL A 261 49.36 -20.30 -9.78
N ALA A 262 49.86 -20.42 -11.00
CA ALA A 262 50.44 -21.67 -11.52
C ALA A 262 51.97 -21.58 -11.50
N ALA A 263 52.62 -22.23 -10.53
CA ALA A 263 54.08 -22.24 -10.40
C ALA A 263 54.62 -23.68 -10.26
N THR A 264 54.83 -24.37 -11.39
CA THR A 264 55.36 -25.75 -11.41
C THR A 264 54.59 -26.68 -10.47
N VAL A 265 55.25 -27.30 -9.49
CA VAL A 265 54.64 -28.22 -8.51
C VAL A 265 53.95 -27.51 -7.33
N PHE A 266 53.83 -26.18 -7.36
CA PHE A 266 53.15 -25.38 -6.35
C PHE A 266 52.09 -24.50 -7.02
N ALA A 267 50.83 -24.88 -6.85
CA ALA A 267 49.70 -24.10 -7.35
C ALA A 267 48.91 -23.54 -6.16
N SER A 268 48.99 -22.22 -5.95
CA SER A 268 48.23 -21.55 -4.89
C SER A 268 46.92 -21.00 -5.43
N GLY A 269 45.88 -21.09 -4.60
CA GLY A 269 44.58 -20.50 -4.89
C GLY A 269 44.66 -18.99 -5.02
N GLY A 270 43.76 -18.42 -5.81
CA GLY A 270 43.61 -16.97 -5.88
C GLY A 270 43.11 -16.42 -4.54
N THR A 271 43.69 -15.33 -4.07
CA THR A 271 43.25 -14.63 -2.86
C THR A 271 42.05 -13.72 -3.13
N GLY A 272 41.02 -13.83 -2.33
CA GLY A 272 39.87 -12.94 -2.32
C GLY A 272 40.22 -11.59 -1.71
N GLY A 273 39.77 -10.51 -2.35
CA GLY A 273 39.97 -9.14 -1.88
C GLY A 273 38.65 -8.47 -1.55
N ALA A 274 38.68 -7.49 -0.64
CA ALA A 274 37.55 -6.59 -0.43
C ALA A 274 37.49 -5.51 -1.51
N GLY A 275 36.28 -5.06 -1.81
CA GLY A 275 36.02 -3.87 -2.61
C GLY A 275 36.20 -2.59 -1.80
N THR A 276 35.83 -1.46 -2.42
CA THR A 276 35.79 -0.14 -1.76
C THR A 276 34.51 0.61 -2.10
N GLY A 277 34.23 1.67 -1.35
CA GLY A 277 33.16 2.62 -1.65
C GLY A 277 31.74 2.17 -1.31
N GLY A 278 31.53 0.89 -0.98
CA GLY A 278 30.32 0.40 -0.34
C GLY A 278 30.27 0.74 1.15
N ASP A 279 29.07 0.82 1.72
CA ASP A 279 28.87 0.92 3.17
C ASP A 279 29.29 -0.40 3.85
N ILE A 280 29.11 -1.50 3.13
CA ILE A 280 29.61 -2.83 3.48
C ILE A 280 30.45 -3.34 2.31
N ASN A 281 31.69 -3.72 2.59
CA ASN A 281 32.59 -4.33 1.60
C ASN A 281 32.93 -5.75 2.07
N ILE A 282 32.45 -6.75 1.33
CA ILE A 282 32.63 -8.17 1.64
C ILE A 282 33.70 -8.71 0.69
N SER A 283 34.74 -9.32 1.24
CA SER A 283 35.76 -9.99 0.44
C SER A 283 35.17 -11.18 -0.31
N GLY A 284 35.64 -11.42 -1.54
CA GLY A 284 35.41 -12.70 -2.20
C GLY A 284 36.07 -13.84 -1.41
N GLY A 285 35.53 -15.06 -1.50
CA GLY A 285 36.21 -16.23 -0.96
C GLY A 285 37.48 -16.57 -1.73
N ASP A 286 38.48 -17.10 -1.02
CA ASP A 286 39.72 -17.60 -1.63
C ASP A 286 39.45 -18.85 -2.49
N GLY A 287 40.24 -19.01 -3.54
CA GLY A 287 40.32 -20.27 -4.27
C GLY A 287 41.06 -21.33 -3.45
N GLY A 288 40.70 -22.60 -3.64
CA GLY A 288 41.44 -23.72 -3.07
C GLY A 288 42.79 -23.91 -3.77
N ASP A 289 43.78 -24.38 -3.02
CA ASP A 289 45.09 -24.73 -3.57
C ASP A 289 45.02 -25.94 -4.52
N GLY A 290 45.95 -25.96 -5.47
CA GLY A 290 46.19 -27.07 -6.37
C GLY A 290 47.34 -27.94 -5.87
N GLN A 291 48.22 -28.36 -6.76
CA GLN A 291 49.35 -29.23 -6.40
C GLN A 291 50.27 -28.61 -5.33
N ASN A 292 50.73 -29.45 -4.40
CA ASN A 292 51.85 -29.15 -3.51
C ASN A 292 52.87 -30.30 -3.56
N GLY A 293 53.97 -30.07 -4.28
CA GLY A 293 54.97 -31.10 -4.54
C GLY A 293 54.36 -32.26 -5.31
N THR A 294 54.34 -33.46 -4.73
CA THR A 294 53.75 -34.65 -5.35
C THR A 294 52.32 -34.94 -4.90
N ARG A 295 51.69 -34.03 -4.14
CA ARG A 295 50.33 -34.21 -3.61
C ARG A 295 49.31 -33.43 -4.43
N LEU A 296 48.22 -34.10 -4.77
CA LEU A 296 47.04 -33.48 -5.36
C LEU A 296 46.21 -32.82 -4.27
N LEU A 297 45.90 -31.53 -4.44
CA LEU A 297 44.80 -30.85 -3.74
C LEU A 297 43.74 -30.42 -4.76
N ASN A 298 42.51 -30.25 -4.27
CA ASN A 298 41.38 -29.84 -5.10
C ASN A 298 41.33 -28.32 -5.21
N GLY A 299 41.76 -27.78 -6.37
CA GLY A 299 41.66 -26.37 -6.70
C GLY A 299 40.23 -25.89 -6.94
N MET A 300 39.37 -25.91 -5.92
CA MET A 300 38.00 -25.42 -6.02
C MET A 300 37.99 -23.90 -6.19
N GLY A 301 37.12 -23.35 -7.03
CA GLY A 301 36.95 -21.91 -7.15
C GLY A 301 36.38 -21.30 -5.86
N GLY A 302 36.81 -20.09 -5.53
CA GLY A 302 36.36 -19.38 -4.33
C GLY A 302 34.88 -19.00 -4.40
N ALA A 303 34.17 -19.09 -3.28
CA ALA A 303 32.74 -18.80 -3.18
C ALA A 303 32.46 -17.29 -3.13
N SER A 304 31.42 -16.84 -3.83
CA SER A 304 30.90 -15.48 -3.68
C SER A 304 29.73 -15.46 -2.70
N ILE A 305 29.18 -14.27 -2.42
CA ILE A 305 27.99 -14.15 -1.56
C ILE A 305 26.76 -14.87 -2.11
N TRP A 306 26.78 -15.23 -3.41
CA TRP A 306 25.69 -15.88 -4.12
C TRP A 306 25.75 -17.41 -4.02
N GLY A 307 26.81 -17.97 -3.43
CA GLY A 307 26.96 -19.40 -3.18
C GLY A 307 28.34 -19.97 -3.58
N GLY A 308 28.45 -21.29 -3.46
CA GLY A 308 29.66 -22.04 -3.83
C GLY A 308 29.96 -21.99 -5.34
N SER A 309 31.23 -22.09 -5.70
CA SER A 309 31.69 -21.91 -7.09
C SER A 309 32.01 -23.22 -7.79
N ARG A 310 32.91 -23.22 -8.79
CA ARG A 310 33.22 -24.43 -9.56
C ARG A 310 34.14 -25.36 -8.83
N ARG A 311 33.80 -26.64 -8.88
CA ARG A 311 34.72 -27.69 -8.49
C ARG A 311 35.89 -27.80 -9.48
N SER A 312 37.02 -28.29 -8.99
CA SER A 312 38.08 -28.80 -9.85
C SER A 312 37.60 -30.00 -10.66
N GLY A 313 38.27 -30.28 -11.78
CA GLY A 313 37.90 -31.40 -12.64
C GLY A 313 39.07 -31.99 -13.41
N GLN A 314 38.93 -33.26 -13.77
CA GLN A 314 39.84 -33.90 -14.71
C GLN A 314 39.50 -33.41 -16.11
N GLY A 315 40.49 -32.92 -16.85
CA GLY A 315 40.30 -32.64 -18.27
C GLY A 315 40.10 -33.92 -19.08
N SER A 316 39.53 -33.76 -20.28
CA SER A 316 39.50 -34.80 -21.31
C SER A 316 40.17 -34.24 -22.57
N VAL A 317 40.79 -35.10 -23.37
CA VAL A 317 41.33 -34.72 -24.69
C VAL A 317 40.28 -34.06 -25.60
N SER A 318 39.00 -34.41 -25.45
CA SER A 318 37.89 -33.82 -26.21
C SER A 318 37.29 -32.56 -25.58
N VAL A 319 37.53 -32.32 -24.28
CA VAL A 319 37.04 -31.15 -23.53
C VAL A 319 38.15 -30.73 -22.56
N PRO A 320 39.18 -30.01 -23.06
CA PRO A 320 40.38 -29.75 -22.27
C PRO A 320 40.16 -28.65 -21.21
N THR A 321 39.03 -27.96 -21.22
CA THR A 321 38.78 -26.81 -20.35
C THR A 321 37.70 -27.11 -19.31
N ILE A 322 37.98 -26.79 -18.05
CA ILE A 322 36.99 -26.87 -16.99
C ILE A 322 35.86 -25.86 -17.23
N PRO A 323 34.58 -26.22 -17.03
CA PRO A 323 33.46 -25.29 -17.27
C PRO A 323 33.55 -24.00 -16.45
N LYS A 324 33.21 -22.88 -17.08
CA LYS A 324 33.09 -21.55 -16.46
C LYS A 324 32.19 -21.58 -15.23
N ALA A 325 32.49 -20.81 -14.18
CA ALA A 325 31.63 -20.68 -12.99
C ALA A 325 30.19 -20.22 -13.26
N SER A 326 29.24 -20.89 -12.58
CA SER A 326 27.78 -20.65 -12.73
C SER A 326 27.27 -19.58 -11.79
N VAL A 327 27.91 -19.42 -10.63
CA VAL A 327 27.47 -18.49 -9.59
C VAL A 327 28.16 -17.16 -9.81
N TYR A 328 27.41 -16.06 -9.87
CA TYR A 328 27.94 -14.73 -10.15
C TYR A 328 29.11 -14.37 -9.22
N GLY A 329 30.18 -13.87 -9.81
CA GLY A 329 31.45 -13.56 -9.14
C GLY A 329 32.19 -14.78 -8.59
N GLY A 330 31.70 -16.01 -8.77
CA GLY A 330 32.38 -17.21 -8.30
C GLY A 330 33.68 -17.50 -9.06
N GLY A 331 34.70 -17.95 -8.34
CA GLY A 331 36.00 -18.32 -8.92
C GLY A 331 35.93 -19.53 -9.84
N GLY A 332 36.85 -19.59 -10.80
CA GLY A 332 37.03 -20.74 -11.68
C GLY A 332 37.69 -21.92 -10.97
N GLY A 333 37.30 -23.14 -11.32
CA GLY A 333 37.92 -24.36 -10.77
C GLY A 333 39.19 -24.74 -11.52
N GLY A 334 40.17 -25.28 -10.81
CA GLY A 334 41.41 -25.80 -11.38
C GLY A 334 41.21 -27.10 -12.16
N ALA A 335 42.02 -27.31 -13.19
CA ALA A 335 42.10 -28.59 -13.89
C ALA A 335 43.09 -29.53 -13.19
N TYR A 336 42.90 -30.84 -13.31
CA TYR A 336 43.90 -31.81 -12.89
C TYR A 336 44.07 -32.95 -13.91
N ASP A 337 45.24 -33.59 -13.89
CA ASP A 337 45.59 -34.77 -14.68
C ASP A 337 46.33 -35.79 -13.80
N THR A 338 45.59 -36.78 -13.28
CA THR A 338 46.16 -37.89 -12.50
C THR A 338 46.59 -39.07 -13.37
N GLN A 339 46.39 -39.01 -14.69
CA GLN A 339 46.56 -40.15 -15.60
C GLN A 339 47.77 -39.99 -16.52
N THR A 340 48.49 -38.87 -16.43
CA THR A 340 49.71 -38.64 -17.22
C THR A 340 49.40 -38.58 -18.72
N MET A 341 48.30 -37.89 -19.08
CA MET A 341 47.79 -37.87 -20.45
C MET A 341 48.67 -37.07 -21.42
N SER A 342 49.73 -36.40 -20.93
CA SER A 342 50.61 -35.54 -21.72
C SER A 342 49.84 -34.50 -22.54
N THR A 343 48.67 -34.09 -22.03
CA THR A 343 47.74 -33.15 -22.66
C THR A 343 47.54 -31.97 -21.74
N ARG A 344 47.44 -30.77 -22.32
CA ARG A 344 47.20 -29.54 -21.57
C ARG A 344 45.71 -29.38 -21.26
N PHE A 345 45.37 -29.26 -19.97
CA PHE A 345 44.01 -29.01 -19.51
C PHE A 345 43.83 -27.64 -18.87
N TYR A 346 42.98 -26.79 -19.45
CA TYR A 346 42.80 -25.41 -19.03
C TYR A 346 41.90 -25.29 -17.81
N GLY A 347 42.29 -24.40 -16.90
CA GLY A 347 41.48 -24.04 -15.74
C GLY A 347 40.18 -23.35 -16.15
N GLY A 348 39.17 -23.44 -15.30
CA GLY A 348 37.86 -22.87 -15.57
C GLY A 348 37.87 -21.35 -15.50
N THR A 349 37.09 -20.71 -16.36
CA THR A 349 36.85 -19.26 -16.26
C THR A 349 36.03 -18.95 -15.00
N GLY A 350 36.35 -17.85 -14.31
CA GLY A 350 35.48 -17.30 -13.27
C GLY A 350 34.12 -16.88 -13.84
N ALA A 351 33.14 -16.66 -12.97
CA ALA A 351 31.84 -16.16 -13.38
C ALA A 351 31.89 -14.65 -13.58
N ASN A 352 30.99 -14.13 -14.42
CA ASN A 352 30.80 -12.68 -14.48
C ASN A 352 30.24 -12.19 -13.15
N GLY A 353 30.49 -10.92 -12.83
CA GLY A 353 29.85 -10.22 -11.73
C GLY A 353 28.35 -10.02 -11.95
N ILE A 354 27.74 -9.28 -11.03
CA ILE A 354 26.33 -8.90 -11.10
C ILE A 354 26.09 -7.63 -10.27
N CYS A 355 25.07 -6.86 -10.63
CA CYS A 355 24.55 -5.77 -9.81
C CYS A 355 23.05 -5.95 -9.60
N LEU A 356 22.62 -6.13 -8.35
CA LEU A 356 21.23 -6.07 -7.93
C LEU A 356 20.94 -4.67 -7.38
N ILE A 357 19.95 -3.99 -7.94
CA ILE A 357 19.45 -2.71 -7.43
C ILE A 357 18.03 -2.91 -6.93
N GLU A 358 17.84 -2.78 -5.62
CA GLU A 358 16.52 -2.75 -4.98
C GLU A 358 16.06 -1.30 -4.88
N GLU A 359 14.87 -1.00 -5.41
CA GLU A 359 14.35 0.36 -5.53
C GLU A 359 13.28 0.65 -4.50
N PHE A 360 13.37 1.81 -3.85
CA PHE A 360 12.46 2.26 -2.83
C PHE A 360 11.90 3.63 -3.20
N ALA A 361 10.59 3.79 -2.99
CA ALA A 361 9.95 5.09 -3.01
C ALA A 361 10.35 5.90 -1.78
#